data_AF-A0A318AUH4-F1
#
_entry.id   AF-A0A318AUH4-F1
#
_cell.length_a   1.000
_cell.length_b   1.000
_cell.length_c   1.000
_cell.angle_alpha   90.00
_cell.angle_beta   90.00
_cell.angle_gamma   90.00
#
_symmetry.space_group_name_H-M   'P 1'
#
loop_
_entity.id
_entity.type
_entity.pdbx_description
1 polymer ?
#
loop_
_entity_poly.entity_id
_entity_poly.type
_entity_poly.pdbx_seq_one_letter_code
_entity_poly.pdbx_strand_id
1 'polypeptide(L)'
;MTKPFTIDLEPDLDDQVAEIAQAMDQSKAWVVEQAVREFIAVRDWQAAAIDEGIRAADAGQLAEHDAVVEWVASWGGPNEKPMPKCG
;
A
#
# COMPACT_ATOMS: atom_id res chain seq x y z
N MET A 1 -18.22 -18.83 0.99
CA MET A 1 -19.48 -18.40 1.62
C MET A 1 -19.40 -16.91 1.88
N THR A 2 -20.34 -16.12 1.36
CA THR A 2 -20.45 -14.69 1.66
C THR A 2 -21.37 -14.49 2.87
N LYS A 3 -21.17 -13.39 3.61
CA LYS A 3 -22.03 -13.00 4.74
C LYS A 3 -22.65 -11.64 4.45
N PRO A 4 -23.97 -11.45 4.64
CA PRO A 4 -24.59 -10.15 4.44
C PRO A 4 -24.11 -9.18 5.52
N PHE A 5 -23.88 -7.93 5.12
CA PHE A 5 -23.64 -6.81 6.02
C PHE A 5 -24.30 -5.56 5.41
N THR A 6 -24.66 -4.61 6.25
CA THR A 6 -25.24 -3.33 5.83
C THR A 6 -24.23 -2.23 6.12
N ILE A 7 -24.11 -1.28 5.21
CA ILE A 7 -23.31 -0.07 5.37
C ILE A 7 -24.12 1.14 4.97
N ASP A 8 -23.87 2.24 5.65
CA ASP A 8 -24.38 3.54 5.27
C ASP A 8 -23.24 4.27 4.54
N LEU A 9 -23.53 4.73 3.33
CA LEU A 9 -22.62 5.55 2.53
C LEU A 9 -23.16 6.98 2.52
N GLU A 10 -22.25 7.95 2.56
CA GLU A 10 -22.62 9.34 2.26
C GLU A 10 -23.16 9.41 0.81
N PRO A 11 -24.17 10.26 0.53
CA PRO A 11 -24.82 10.30 -0.79
C PRO A 11 -23.83 10.42 -1.95
N ASP A 12 -22.87 11.33 -1.85
CA ASP A 12 -21.87 11.57 -2.90
C ASP A 12 -20.95 10.35 -3.14
N LEU A 13 -20.69 9.56 -2.09
CA LEU A 13 -19.90 8.34 -2.21
C LEU A 13 -20.74 7.20 -2.81
N ASP A 14 -22.02 7.13 -2.44
CA ASP A 14 -22.97 6.17 -2.99
C ASP A 14 -23.15 6.34 -4.51
N ASP A 15 -23.20 7.59 -4.97
CA ASP A 15 -23.25 7.96 -6.39
C ASP A 15 -21.98 7.55 -7.12
N GLN A 16 -20.80 7.86 -6.58
CA GLN A 16 -19.51 7.43 -7.16
C GLN A 16 -19.41 5.90 -7.29
N VAL A 17 -19.84 5.16 -6.26
CA VAL A 17 -19.87 3.69 -6.31
C VAL A 17 -20.83 3.19 -7.39
N ALA A 18 -21.98 3.84 -7.56
CA ALA A 18 -22.95 3.49 -8.60
C ALA A 18 -22.38 3.72 -10.02
N GLU A 19 -21.70 4.84 -10.25
CA GLU A 19 -21.05 5.15 -11.54
C GLU A 19 -19.99 4.11 -11.91
N ILE A 20 -19.13 3.75 -10.96
CA ILE A 20 -18.09 2.72 -11.16
C ILE A 20 -18.74 1.36 -11.44
N ALA A 21 -19.75 0.99 -10.64
CA ALA A 21 -20.46 -0.27 -10.81
C ALA A 21 -21.09 -0.38 -12.20
N GLN A 22 -21.72 0.71 -12.68
CA GLN A 22 -22.31 0.77 -14.02
C GLN A 22 -21.23 0.65 -15.12
N ALA A 23 -20.12 1.38 -15.00
CA ALA A 23 -19.04 1.34 -15.97
C ALA A 23 -18.38 -0.05 -16.08
N MET A 24 -18.39 -0.83 -15.00
CA MET A 24 -17.80 -2.17 -14.92
C MET A 24 -18.79 -3.31 -15.19
N ASP A 25 -20.08 -3.01 -15.42
CA ASP A 25 -21.17 -4.01 -15.47
C ASP A 25 -21.18 -4.92 -14.22
N GLN A 26 -21.02 -4.30 -13.05
CA GLN A 26 -20.98 -4.96 -11.74
C GLN A 26 -22.04 -4.40 -10.80
N SER A 27 -22.27 -5.10 -9.70
CA SER A 27 -23.11 -4.58 -8.60
C SER A 27 -22.33 -3.64 -7.70
N LYS A 28 -23.02 -2.67 -7.08
CA LYS A 28 -22.43 -1.80 -6.05
C LYS A 28 -21.82 -2.60 -4.90
N ALA A 29 -22.46 -3.69 -4.48
CA ALA A 29 -21.95 -4.58 -3.45
C ALA A 29 -20.61 -5.21 -3.84
N TRP A 30 -20.44 -5.58 -5.11
CA TRP A 30 -19.17 -6.10 -5.62
C TRP A 30 -18.06 -5.04 -5.60
N VAL A 31 -18.37 -3.81 -6.02
CA VAL A 31 -17.41 -2.68 -6.00
C VAL A 31 -16.96 -2.37 -4.56
N VAL A 32 -17.91 -2.31 -3.64
CA VAL A 32 -17.63 -2.13 -2.20
C VAL A 32 -16.78 -3.29 -1.66
N GLU A 33 -17.09 -4.53 -2.02
CA GLU A 33 -16.29 -5.68 -1.62
C GLU A 33 -14.84 -5.57 -2.12
N GLN A 34 -14.62 -5.16 -3.38
CA GLN A 34 -13.27 -4.97 -3.91
C GLN A 34 -12.53 -3.86 -3.17
N ALA A 35 -13.17 -2.72 -2.95
CA ALA A 35 -12.59 -1.60 -2.22
C ALA A 35 -12.16 -2.00 -0.80
N VAL A 36 -12.99 -2.78 -0.09
CA VAL A 36 -12.66 -3.31 1.24
C VAL A 36 -11.49 -4.30 1.17
N ARG A 37 -11.45 -5.18 0.17
CA ARG A 37 -10.34 -6.14 -0.02
C ARG A 37 -9.02 -5.42 -0.27
N GLU A 38 -9.01 -4.44 -1.14
CA GLU A 38 -7.82 -3.63 -1.45
C GLU A 38 -7.36 -2.85 -0.23
N PHE A 39 -8.29 -2.22 0.51
CA PHE A 39 -7.99 -1.52 1.75
C PHE A 39 -7.31 -2.44 2.77
N ILE A 40 -7.85 -3.64 3.00
CA ILE A 40 -7.26 -4.61 3.94
C ILE A 40 -5.89 -5.06 3.44
N ALA A 41 -5.75 -5.41 2.17
CA ALA A 41 -4.49 -5.91 1.61
C ALA A 41 -3.35 -4.89 1.76
N VAL A 42 -3.61 -3.60 1.49
CA VAL A 42 -2.62 -2.53 1.68
C VAL A 42 -2.21 -2.41 3.15
N ARG A 43 -3.16 -2.51 4.07
CA ARG A 43 -2.90 -2.37 5.51
C ARG A 43 -2.13 -3.55 6.08
N ASP A 44 -2.48 -4.76 5.67
CA ASP A 44 -1.80 -5.99 6.09
C ASP A 44 -0.35 -6.00 5.57
N TRP A 45 -0.14 -5.65 4.30
CA TRP A 45 1.21 -5.52 3.74
C TRP A 45 2.03 -4.47 4.50
N GLN A 46 1.46 -3.30 4.77
CA GLN A 46 2.17 -2.22 5.47
C GLN A 46 2.55 -2.65 6.90
N ALA A 47 1.65 -3.28 7.63
CA ALA A 47 1.93 -3.78 8.97
C ALA A 47 3.05 -4.83 8.95
N ALA A 48 2.99 -5.80 8.03
CA ALA A 48 4.02 -6.81 7.88
C ALA A 48 5.39 -6.22 7.52
N ALA A 49 5.43 -5.23 6.63
CA ALA A 49 6.67 -4.55 6.24
C ALA A 49 7.28 -3.74 7.39
N ILE A 50 6.45 -3.10 8.22
CA ILE A 50 6.92 -2.41 9.44
C ILE A 50 7.53 -3.41 10.42
N ASP A 51 6.83 -4.51 10.71
CA ASP A 51 7.32 -5.55 11.62
C ASP A 51 8.61 -6.22 11.11
N GLU A 52 8.75 -6.39 9.80
CA GLU A 52 9.99 -6.84 9.17
C GLU A 52 11.13 -5.82 9.36
N GLY A 53 10.87 -4.54 9.10
CA GLY A 53 11.85 -3.47 9.27
C GLY A 53 12.35 -3.34 10.71
N ILE A 54 11.44 -3.46 11.70
CA ILE A 54 11.80 -3.46 13.12
C ILE A 54 12.73 -4.64 13.44
N ARG A 55 12.37 -5.85 13.01
CA ARG A 55 13.21 -7.05 13.25
C ARG A 55 14.58 -6.95 12.59
N ALA A 56 14.65 -6.41 11.38
CA ALA A 56 15.92 -6.18 10.68
C ALA A 56 16.79 -5.16 11.43
N ALA A 57 16.19 -4.07 11.91
CA ALA A 57 16.88 -3.06 12.71
C ALA A 57 17.40 -3.64 14.04
N ASP A 58 16.58 -4.40 14.76
CA ASP A 58 16.97 -5.08 16.01
C ASP A 58 18.10 -6.10 15.78
N ALA A 59 18.16 -6.71 14.58
CA ALA A 59 19.23 -7.61 14.16
C ALA A 59 20.48 -6.88 13.63
N GLY A 60 20.50 -5.55 13.63
CA GLY A 60 21.61 -4.73 13.12
C GLY A 60 21.72 -4.70 11.59
N GLN A 61 20.72 -5.19 10.86
CA GLN A 61 20.68 -5.21 9.39
C GLN A 61 20.26 -3.83 8.87
N LEU A 62 21.08 -2.83 9.12
CA LEU A 62 20.90 -1.44 8.71
C LEU A 62 22.01 -1.04 7.74
N ALA A 63 21.74 -0.01 6.93
CA ALA A 63 22.75 0.65 6.11
C ALA A 63 23.20 1.95 6.78
N GLU A 64 24.46 2.31 6.59
CA GLU A 64 25.01 3.57 7.09
C GLU A 64 24.29 4.78 6.48
N HIS A 65 23.93 5.74 7.34
CA HIS A 65 23.14 6.91 6.95
C HIS A 65 23.77 7.69 5.80
N ASP A 66 25.07 7.98 5.89
CA ASP A 66 25.79 8.77 4.87
C ASP A 66 25.79 8.08 3.51
N ALA A 67 25.93 6.75 3.49
CA ALA A 67 25.86 5.97 2.25
C ALA A 67 24.47 6.05 1.60
N VAL A 68 23.40 6.05 2.40
CA VAL A 68 22.03 6.21 1.92
C VAL A 68 21.80 7.63 1.37
N VAL A 69 22.28 8.66 2.07
CA VAL A 69 22.17 10.06 1.63
C VAL A 69 22.86 10.26 0.28
N GLU A 70 24.09 9.76 0.14
CA GLU A 70 24.83 9.86 -1.12
C GLU A 70 24.14 9.13 -2.27
N TRP A 71 23.53 7.98 -2.00
CA TRP A 71 22.78 7.22 -2.98
C TRP A 71 21.54 7.96 -3.45
N VAL A 72 20.68 8.41 -2.53
CA VAL A 72 19.44 9.14 -2.86
C VAL A 72 19.74 10.43 -3.63
N ALA A 73 20.80 11.15 -3.24
CA ALA A 73 21.21 12.39 -3.94
C ALA A 73 21.67 12.14 -5.39
N SER A 74 22.06 10.91 -5.72
CA SER A 74 22.56 10.55 -7.05
C SER A 74 21.47 10.10 -8.03
N TRP A 75 20.23 9.87 -7.55
CA TRP A 75 19.13 9.35 -8.37
C TRP A 75 18.81 10.24 -9.56
N GLY A 76 18.61 9.61 -10.73
CA GLY A 76 18.26 10.31 -11.97
C GLY A 76 19.41 11.14 -12.58
N GLY A 77 20.61 11.06 -11.99
CA GLY A 77 21.83 11.69 -12.51
C GLY A 77 22.66 10.74 -13.39
N PRO A 78 23.64 11.28 -14.14
CA PRO A 78 24.52 10.48 -15.00
C PRO A 78 25.47 9.55 -14.22
N ASN A 79 25.60 9.77 -12.89
CA ASN A 79 26.47 9.00 -12.00
C ASN A 79 25.66 8.48 -10.80
N GLU A 80 24.50 7.88 -11.06
CA GLU A 80 23.70 7.23 -10.01
C GLU A 80 24.51 6.13 -9.31
N LYS A 81 24.61 6.24 -7.98
CA LYS A 81 25.34 5.29 -7.12
C LYS A 81 24.50 4.01 -6.92
N PRO A 82 25.14 2.85 -6.66
CA PRO A 82 24.40 1.65 -6.31
C PRO A 82 23.75 1.78 -4.92
N MET A 83 22.61 1.10 -4.74
CA MET A 83 21.93 1.01 -3.45
C MET A 83 22.87 0.44 -2.36
N PRO A 84 23.01 1.11 -1.21
CA PRO A 84 23.76 0.59 -0.07
C PRO A 84 23.16 -0.73 0.43
N LYS A 85 24.02 -1.64 0.90
CA LYS A 85 23.57 -2.91 1.47
C LYS A 85 23.38 -2.77 2.98
N CYS A 86 22.31 -3.35 3.49
CA CYS A 86 22.11 -3.54 4.91
C CYS A 86 22.91 -4.77 5.38
N GLY A 87 23.57 -4.69 6.54
CA GLY A 87 24.27 -5.83 7.15
C GLY A 87 25.42 -5.47 8.07
#